data_AF-A0A6V7LD26-F1
#
_entry.id   AF-A0A6V7LD26-F1
#
_cell.length_a   1.000
_cell.length_b   1.000
_cell.length_c   1.000
_cell.angle_alpha   90.00
_cell.angle_beta   90.00
_cell.angle_gamma   90.00
#
_symmetry.space_group_name_H-M   'P 1'
#
loop_
_entity.id
_entity.type
_entity.pdbx_description
1 polymer ?
#
loop_
_entity_poly.entity_id
_entity_poly.type
_entity_poly.pdbx_seq_one_letter_code
_entity_poly.pdbx_strand_id
1 'polypeptide(L)'
;VYDNYGAQFDEMPRSKRQKYLLDKYFFTCNCIACTNHWALYPTMTKYTEVFADDGISAIDEKIKEINGLIRGLQRHLAMPCMELMLCIGTRNKLLALTANRTQSINF
;
A
#
# COMPACT_ATOMS: atom_id res chain seq x y z
N VAL A 1 1.35 -21.84 -7.92
CA VAL A 1 0.66 -20.63 -7.41
C VAL A 1 1.32 -20.26 -6.10
N TYR A 2 1.82 -19.03 -5.97
CA TYR A 2 2.41 -18.51 -4.73
C TYR A 2 1.42 -17.52 -4.12
N ASP A 3 1.23 -17.56 -2.80
CA ASP A 3 0.34 -16.65 -2.07
C ASP A 3 1.08 -16.01 -0.90
N ASN A 4 0.49 -14.99 -0.29
CA ASN A 4 1.03 -14.42 0.95
C ASN A 4 0.81 -15.40 2.12
N TYR A 5 1.81 -15.50 2.99
CA TYR A 5 1.75 -16.34 4.20
C TYR A 5 1.23 -15.56 5.42
N GLY A 6 0.61 -14.39 5.23
CA GLY A 6 0.18 -13.51 6.33
C GLY A 6 -0.46 -12.19 5.89
N ALA A 7 -1.49 -11.78 6.63
CA ALA A 7 -2.42 -10.71 6.24
C ALA A 7 -1.87 -9.26 6.25
N GLN A 8 -0.64 -9.00 6.73
CA GLN A 8 -0.13 -7.62 6.93
C GLN A 8 1.35 -7.44 6.54
N PHE A 9 1.86 -8.19 5.57
CA PHE A 9 3.27 -8.08 5.17
C PHE A 9 3.61 -6.76 4.47
N ASP A 10 2.62 -6.01 3.99
CA ASP A 10 2.70 -4.64 3.49
C ASP A 10 2.94 -3.58 4.59
N GLU A 11 2.59 -3.88 5.84
CA GLU A 11 2.83 -3.02 7.01
C GLU A 11 4.04 -3.50 7.83
N MET A 12 4.48 -4.74 7.62
CA MET A 12 5.56 -5.37 8.39
C MET A 12 6.95 -5.15 7.75
N PRO A 13 7.93 -4.60 8.49
CA PRO A 13 9.31 -4.48 8.02
C PRO A 13 9.89 -5.80 7.54
N ARG A 14 10.71 -5.74 6.48
CA ARG A 14 11.40 -6.90 5.89
C ARG A 14 12.04 -7.80 6.95
N SER A 15 12.79 -7.23 7.90
CA SER A 15 13.47 -7.99 8.96
C SER A 15 12.49 -8.79 9.82
N LYS A 16 11.37 -8.18 10.23
CA LYS A 16 10.32 -8.86 11.02
C LYS A 16 9.62 -9.95 10.20
N ARG A 17 9.37 -9.68 8.91
CA ARG A 17 8.74 -10.63 7.99
C ARG A 17 9.62 -11.86 7.75
N GLN A 18 10.91 -11.64 7.48
CA GLN A 18 11.89 -12.72 7.31
C GLN A 18 11.98 -13.59 8.56
N LYS A 19 12.06 -12.97 9.73
CA LYS A 19 12.05 -13.70 11.00
C LYS A 19 10.78 -14.54 11.17
N TYR A 20 9.60 -13.96 10.93
CA TYR A 20 8.33 -14.69 11.02
C TYR A 20 8.28 -15.90 10.08
N LEU A 21 8.70 -15.73 8.82
CA LEU A 21 8.71 -16.81 7.83
C LEU A 21 9.71 -17.91 8.18
N LEU A 22 10.88 -17.53 8.69
CA LEU A 22 11.87 -18.48 9.16
C LEU A 22 11.37 -19.27 10.38
N ASP A 23 10.78 -18.59 11.36
CA ASP A 23 10.31 -19.20 12.60
C ASP A 23 9.10 -20.13 12.40
N LYS A 24 8.21 -19.81 11.45
CA LYS A 24 6.94 -20.54 11.23
C LYS A 24 7.00 -21.55 10.09
N TYR A 25 7.76 -21.23 9.04
CA TYR A 25 7.78 -21.97 7.79
C TYR A 25 9.19 -22.39 7.37
N PHE A 26 10.22 -22.08 8.17
CA PHE A 26 11.60 -22.54 8.00
C PHE A 26 12.25 -22.15 6.67
N PHE A 27 11.92 -20.97 6.14
CA PHE A 27 12.56 -20.43 4.94
C PHE A 27 12.80 -18.91 5.00
N THR A 28 13.72 -18.46 4.14
CA THR A 28 14.01 -17.05 3.90
C THR A 28 13.39 -16.63 2.57
N CYS A 29 12.63 -15.53 2.55
CA CYS A 29 11.91 -15.08 1.36
C CYS A 29 12.81 -14.25 0.43
N ASN A 30 12.89 -14.64 -0.85
CA ASN A 30 13.66 -13.93 -1.88
C ASN A 30 12.77 -13.30 -2.96
N CYS A 31 11.52 -12.97 -2.63
CA CYS A 31 10.61 -12.31 -3.58
C CYS A 31 11.09 -10.89 -3.91
N ILE A 32 10.61 -10.33 -5.03
CA ILE A 32 10.97 -8.98 -5.50
C ILE A 32 10.81 -7.93 -4.40
N ALA A 33 9.74 -7.98 -3.61
CA ALA A 33 9.54 -7.05 -2.50
C ALA A 33 10.63 -7.14 -1.42
N CYS A 34 11.15 -8.34 -1.15
CA CYS A 34 12.24 -8.55 -0.20
C CYS A 34 13.61 -8.18 -0.80
N THR A 35 13.80 -8.36 -2.10
CA THR A 35 15.04 -8.01 -2.81
C THR A 35 15.18 -6.50 -2.99
N ASN A 36 14.09 -5.83 -3.40
CA ASN A 36 14.08 -4.41 -3.76
C ASN A 36 13.70 -3.49 -2.60
N HIS A 37 13.58 -4.01 -1.37
CA HIS A 37 13.28 -3.23 -0.17
C HIS A 37 12.04 -2.33 -0.34
N TRP A 38 10.94 -2.90 -0.84
CA TRP A 38 9.70 -2.15 -1.07
C TRP A 38 9.27 -1.40 0.19
N ALA A 39 8.83 -0.15 -0.02
CA ALA A 39 8.39 0.71 1.08
C ALA A 39 7.20 0.09 1.81
N LEU A 40 7.16 0.30 3.14
CA LEU A 40 6.02 -0.12 3.95
C LEU A 40 4.92 0.90 3.85
N TYR A 41 3.69 0.44 3.96
CA TYR A 41 2.49 1.27 3.93
C TYR A 41 2.58 2.57 4.78
N PRO A 42 3.07 2.56 6.04
CA PRO A 42 3.19 3.79 6.84
C PRO A 42 4.23 4.80 6.34
N THR A 43 5.18 4.36 5.51
CA THR A 43 6.32 5.16 5.02
C THR A 43 6.11 5.71 3.60
N MET A 44 5.03 5.33 2.92
CA MET A 44 4.75 5.74 1.55
C MET A 44 4.12 7.13 1.51
N THR A 45 4.95 8.17 1.58
CA THR A 45 4.53 9.55 1.33
C THR A 45 4.53 9.85 -0.17
N LYS A 46 3.31 9.96 -0.75
CA LYS A 46 2.97 10.53 -2.06
C LYS A 46 3.64 9.90 -3.29
N TYR A 47 2.88 9.04 -3.98
CA TYR A 47 3.09 8.75 -5.40
C TYR A 47 2.26 9.73 -6.23
N THR A 48 2.83 10.89 -6.54
CA THR A 48 2.46 11.63 -7.75
C THR A 48 3.61 11.43 -8.68
N GLU A 49 3.48 10.42 -9.53
CA GLU A 49 4.02 10.32 -10.88
C GLU A 49 4.26 8.84 -11.20
N VAL A 50 3.86 8.51 -12.42
CA VAL A 50 4.26 7.41 -13.29
C VAL A 50 3.40 6.13 -13.49
N PHE A 51 2.96 6.06 -14.76
CA PHE A 51 2.55 4.98 -15.66
C PHE A 51 1.09 4.51 -15.67
N ALA A 52 0.42 4.84 -16.79
CA ALA A 52 -0.87 4.31 -17.20
C ALA A 52 -0.69 2.86 -17.69
N ASP A 53 -1.26 1.93 -16.94
CA ASP A 53 -1.59 0.58 -17.37
C ASP A 53 -3.08 0.38 -17.05
N ASP A 54 -3.82 -0.40 -17.83
CA ASP A 54 -5.28 -0.38 -17.88
C ASP A 54 -5.97 -0.73 -16.53
N GLY A 55 -5.24 -1.37 -15.61
CA GLY A 55 -5.70 -1.61 -14.25
C GLY A 55 -5.30 -0.55 -13.19
N ILE A 56 -4.35 0.34 -13.50
CA ILE A 56 -3.96 1.48 -12.66
C ILE A 56 -5.02 2.60 -12.77
N SER A 57 -5.57 2.81 -13.96
CA SER A 57 -6.60 3.82 -14.23
C SER A 57 -7.83 3.70 -13.31
N ALA A 58 -8.30 2.47 -13.08
CA ALA A 58 -9.44 2.21 -12.17
C ALA A 58 -9.10 2.46 -10.69
N ILE A 59 -7.84 2.28 -10.29
CA ILE A 59 -7.36 2.58 -8.92
C ILE A 59 -7.22 4.09 -8.76
N ASP A 60 -6.73 4.80 -9.78
CA ASP A 60 -6.62 6.26 -9.80
C ASP A 60 -7.98 6.94 -9.70
N GLU A 61 -9.02 6.40 -10.35
CA GLU A 61 -10.39 6.88 -10.18
C GLU A 61 -10.87 6.74 -8.74
N LYS A 62 -10.67 5.58 -8.11
CA LYS A 62 -11.00 5.39 -6.68
C LYS A 62 -10.23 6.33 -5.76
N ILE A 63 -8.95 6.61 -6.06
CA ILE A 63 -8.16 7.59 -5.32
C ILE A 63 -8.75 9.00 -5.48
N LYS A 64 -9.18 9.38 -6.69
CA LYS A 64 -9.85 10.68 -6.93
C LYS A 64 -11.15 10.79 -6.13
N GLU A 65 -11.97 9.75 -6.11
CA GLU A 65 -13.21 9.70 -5.30
C GLU A 65 -12.91 9.89 -3.81
N ILE A 66 -11.97 9.13 -3.25
CA ILE A 66 -11.62 9.24 -1.82
C ILE A 66 -11.05 10.62 -1.49
N ASN A 67 -10.26 11.22 -2.38
CA ASN A 67 -9.80 12.61 -2.21
C ASN A 67 -10.95 13.62 -2.22
N GLY A 68 -12.02 13.36 -2.98
CA GLY A 68 -13.26 14.14 -2.91
C GLY A 68 -13.91 14.05 -1.53
N LEU A 69 -14.06 12.83 -1.01
CA LEU A 69 -14.63 12.57 0.33
C LEU A 69 -13.80 13.21 1.44
N ILE A 70 -12.47 13.05 1.41
CA ILE A 70 -11.54 13.67 2.37
C ILE A 70 -11.73 15.19 2.40
N ARG A 71 -11.76 15.85 1.23
CA ARG A 71 -11.98 17.30 1.15
C ARG A 71 -13.36 17.71 1.64
N GLY A 72 -14.39 16.90 1.39
CA GLY A 72 -15.73 17.10 1.93
C GLY A 72 -15.75 17.08 3.45
N LEU A 73 -15.21 16.00 4.04
CA LEU A 73 -15.17 15.78 5.48
C LEU A 73 -14.30 16.83 6.20
N GLN A 74 -13.14 17.17 5.63
CA GLN A 74 -12.26 18.22 6.18
C GLN A 74 -12.92 19.60 6.27
N ARG A 75 -13.86 19.92 5.38
CA ARG A 75 -14.59 21.20 5.39
C ARG A 75 -15.64 21.28 6.49
N HIS A 76 -16.03 20.18 7.09
CA HIS A 76 -17.13 20.12 8.06
C HIS A 76 -16.68 19.76 9.47
N LEU A 77 -15.37 19.53 9.68
CA LEU A 77 -14.82 19.02 10.92
C LEU A 77 -13.60 19.82 11.35
N ALA A 78 -13.66 20.41 12.56
CA ALA A 78 -12.54 21.12 13.19
C ALA A 78 -11.47 20.18 13.76
N MET A 79 -11.76 18.86 13.81
CA MET A 79 -10.89 17.79 14.32
C MET A 79 -11.03 16.56 13.41
N PRO A 80 -10.00 15.71 13.25
CA PRO A 80 -10.14 14.53 12.41
C PRO A 80 -11.12 13.53 13.03
N CYS A 81 -12.30 13.33 12.41
CA CYS A 81 -13.23 12.28 12.82
C CYS A 81 -12.76 10.91 12.32
N MET A 82 -13.36 9.85 12.89
CA MET A 82 -13.03 8.47 12.55
C MET A 82 -13.21 8.18 11.05
N GLU A 83 -14.27 8.70 10.44
CA GLU A 83 -14.56 8.55 9.01
C GLU A 83 -13.46 9.20 8.15
N LEU A 84 -12.97 10.38 8.53
CA LEU A 84 -11.86 11.04 7.85
C LEU A 84 -10.58 10.20 7.94
N MET A 85 -10.30 9.63 9.11
CA MET A 85 -9.14 8.76 9.32
C MET A 85 -9.23 7.47 8.48
N LEU A 86 -10.41 6.87 8.37
CA LEU A 86 -10.67 5.70 7.52
C LEU A 86 -10.49 6.01 6.03
N CYS A 87 -10.97 7.17 5.57
CA CYS A 87 -10.76 7.61 4.19
C CYS A 87 -9.28 7.85 3.88
N ILE A 88 -8.55 8.52 4.78
CA ILE A 88 -7.10 8.74 4.63
C ILE A 88 -6.34 7.41 4.57
N GLY A 89 -6.67 6.47 5.47
CA GLY A 89 -6.09 5.14 5.47
C GLY A 89 -6.36 4.38 4.16
N THR A 90 -7.62 4.35 3.73
CA THR A 90 -7.99 3.66 2.48
C THR A 90 -7.26 4.26 1.26
N ARG A 91 -7.18 5.59 1.15
CA ARG A 91 -6.43 6.28 0.08
C ARG A 91 -4.98 5.85 0.05
N ASN A 92 -4.31 5.89 1.20
CA ASN A 92 -2.91 5.52 1.27
C ASN A 92 -2.73 4.06 0.84
N LYS A 93 -3.65 3.15 1.20
CA LYS A 93 -3.52 1.71 0.89
C LYS A 93 -3.55 1.48 -0.61
N LEU A 94 -4.48 2.16 -1.29
CA LEU A 94 -4.54 2.14 -2.74
C LEU A 94 -3.24 2.67 -3.36
N LEU A 95 -2.71 3.81 -2.89
CA LEU A 95 -1.44 4.35 -3.38
C LEU A 95 -0.26 3.37 -3.21
N ALA A 96 -0.21 2.65 -2.10
CA ALA A 96 0.82 1.64 -1.84
C ALA A 96 0.74 0.47 -2.81
N LEU A 97 -0.48 -0.02 -3.06
CA LEU A 97 -0.72 -1.10 -4.03
C LEU A 97 -0.32 -0.68 -5.45
N THR A 98 -0.62 0.56 -5.85
CA THR A 98 -0.23 1.06 -7.18
C THR A 98 1.29 1.12 -7.32
N ALA A 99 1.99 1.71 -6.35
CA ALA A 99 3.45 1.83 -6.38
C ALA A 99 4.18 0.47 -6.40
N ASN A 100 3.67 -0.50 -5.64
CA ASN A 100 4.19 -1.87 -5.64
C ASN A 100 3.96 -2.58 -6.99
N ARG A 101 2.80 -2.35 -7.62
CA ARG A 101 2.52 -2.88 -8.96
C ARG A 101 3.46 -2.31 -10.00
N THR A 102 3.73 -1.01 -10.00
CA THR A 102 4.68 -0.38 -10.93
C THR A 102 6.09 -0.93 -10.78
N GLN A 103 6.52 -1.29 -9.56
CA GLN A 103 7.81 -1.94 -9.32
C GLN A 103 7.84 -3.42 -9.72
N SER A 104 6.69 -4.08 -9.83
CA SER A 104 6.60 -5.49 -10.26
C SER A 104 6.58 -5.67 -11.77
N ILE A 105 6.12 -4.66 -12.53
CA ILE A 105 5.97 -4.74 -14.00
C ILE A 105 7.26 -4.35 -14.73
N ASN A 106 8.15 -3.57 -14.09
CA ASN A 106 9.39 -3.08 -14.68
C ASN A 106 10.59 -4.05 -14.55
N PHE A 107 10.35 -5.35 -14.35
CA PHE A 107 11.38 -6.41 -14.30
C PHE A 107 10.98 -7.63 -15.13
#